data_AF-A0A5D4GZ77-F1
#
_entry.id   AF-A0A5D4GZ77-F1
#
_cell.length_a   1.000
_cell.length_b   1.000
_cell.length_c   1.000
_cell.angle_alpha   90.00
_cell.angle_beta   90.00
_cell.angle_gamma   90.00
#
_symmetry.space_group_name_H-M   'P 1'
#
loop_
_entity.id
_entity.type
_entity.pdbx_description
1 polymer ?
#
loop_
_entity_poly.entity_id
_entity_poly.type
_entity_poly.pdbx_seq_one_letter_code
_entity_poly.pdbx_strand_id
1 'polypeptide(L)'
;METNTITKEQLNKLVDKIEAEFQGYFKSSKSQVDSLYKCFYTPDIYEEEGLLTLDQDVFHKLPKDIQEKTHELIAEFTKVD
;
A
#
# COMPACT_ATOMS: atom_id res chain seq x y z
N MET A 1 -2.39 13.76 12.33
CA MET A 1 -1.65 12.90 11.39
C MET A 1 -2.35 11.56 11.46
N GLU A 2 -3.13 11.19 10.44
CA GLU A 2 -3.68 9.83 10.35
C GLU A 2 -2.54 8.92 9.88
N THR A 3 -1.89 8.25 10.82
CA THR A 3 -0.89 7.23 10.51
C THR A 3 -1.65 6.00 10.02
N ASN A 4 -1.75 5.87 8.70
CA ASN A 4 -2.29 4.68 8.04
C ASN A 4 -1.30 3.51 8.19
N THR A 5 -1.21 2.96 9.40
CA THR A 5 -0.39 1.78 9.71
C THR A 5 -1.19 0.51 9.45
N ILE A 6 -0.57 -0.46 8.79
CA ILE A 6 -1.17 -1.77 8.51
C ILE A 6 -0.19 -2.90 8.88
N THR A 7 -0.72 -4.08 9.17
CA THR A 7 0.14 -5.26 9.38
C THR A 7 0.67 -5.82 8.06
N LYS A 8 1.73 -6.63 8.12
CA LYS A 8 2.24 -7.36 6.94
C LYS A 8 1.18 -8.21 6.26
N GLU A 9 0.25 -8.76 7.02
CA GLU A 9 -0.84 -9.59 6.50
C GLU A 9 -1.89 -8.74 5.76
N GLN A 10 -2.25 -7.57 6.31
CA GLN A 10 -3.11 -6.61 5.63
C GLN A 10 -2.44 -6.07 4.36
N LEU A 11 -1.14 -5.79 4.40
CA LEU A 11 -0.38 -5.40 3.20
C LEU A 11 -0.42 -6.48 2.13
N ASN A 12 -0.21 -7.76 2.48
CA ASN A 12 -0.32 -8.86 1.52
C ASN A 12 -1.69 -8.88 0.83
N LYS A 13 -2.77 -8.78 1.61
CA LYS A 13 -4.14 -8.76 1.08
C LYS A 13 -4.39 -7.55 0.18
N LEU A 14 -3.84 -6.40 0.58
CA LEU A 14 -3.98 -5.16 -0.17
C LEU A 14 -3.23 -5.23 -1.50
N VAL A 15 -1.97 -5.68 -1.48
CA VAL A 15 -1.14 -5.88 -2.67
C VAL A 15 -1.82 -6.87 -3.62
N ASP A 16 -2.28 -8.02 -3.12
CA ASP A 16 -2.93 -9.04 -3.96
C ASP A 16 -4.17 -8.47 -4.68
N LYS A 17 -5.04 -7.75 -3.96
CA LYS A 17 -6.22 -7.11 -4.56
C LYS A 17 -5.86 -6.03 -5.58
N ILE A 18 -4.97 -5.11 -5.21
CA ILE A 18 -4.58 -3.97 -6.05
C ILE A 18 -3.81 -4.45 -7.27
N GLU A 19 -2.80 -5.31 -7.10
CA GLU A 19 -2.01 -5.81 -8.21
C GLU A 19 -2.81 -6.75 -9.11
N ALA A 20 -3.81 -7.48 -8.61
CA ALA A 20 -4.72 -8.24 -9.46
C ALA A 20 -5.60 -7.33 -10.34
N GLU A 21 -6.17 -6.27 -9.75
CA GLU A 21 -7.02 -5.30 -10.44
C GLU A 21 -6.22 -4.44 -11.43
N PHE A 22 -5.04 -3.99 -11.03
CA PHE A 22 -4.16 -3.10 -11.80
C PHE A 22 -2.94 -3.81 -12.38
N GLN A 23 -3.01 -5.13 -12.61
CA GLN A 23 -1.88 -5.92 -13.13
C GLN A 23 -1.29 -5.34 -14.42
N GLY A 24 -2.11 -4.69 -15.25
CA GLY A 24 -1.67 -4.06 -16.49
C GLY A 24 -0.70 -2.90 -16.26
N TYR A 25 -0.83 -2.19 -15.13
CA TYR A 25 0.11 -1.15 -14.73
C TYR A 25 1.40 -1.78 -14.21
N PHE A 26 1.31 -2.66 -13.21
CA PHE A 26 2.49 -3.25 -12.55
C PHE A 26 3.34 -4.14 -13.46
N LYS A 27 2.72 -4.81 -14.45
CA LYS A 27 3.44 -5.59 -15.48
C LYS A 27 3.96 -4.72 -16.63
N SER A 28 3.62 -3.43 -16.67
CA SER A 28 4.08 -2.53 -17.73
C SER A 28 5.48 -2.03 -17.47
N SER A 29 6.33 -2.05 -18.50
CA SER A 29 7.67 -1.44 -18.45
C SER A 29 7.64 0.09 -18.27
N LYS A 30 6.46 0.71 -18.35
CA LYS A 30 6.25 2.14 -18.05
C LYS A 30 5.95 2.42 -16.58
N SER A 31 5.79 1.38 -15.76
CA SER A 31 5.52 1.58 -14.33
C SER A 31 6.71 2.23 -13.65
N GLN A 32 6.45 3.26 -12.85
CA GLN A 32 7.47 3.86 -11.98
C GLN A 32 7.64 3.08 -10.67
N VAL A 33 6.68 2.19 -10.37
CA VAL A 33 6.63 1.37 -9.16
C VAL A 33 6.25 -0.05 -9.56
N ASP A 34 7.19 -0.98 -9.47
CA ASP A 34 6.97 -2.37 -9.92
C ASP A 34 5.99 -3.16 -9.04
N SER A 35 5.80 -2.72 -7.79
CA SER A 35 4.89 -3.38 -6.85
C SER A 35 4.45 -2.41 -5.77
N LEU A 36 3.21 -2.57 -5.31
CA LEU A 36 2.67 -1.76 -4.23
C LEU A 36 3.43 -1.96 -2.91
N TYR A 37 4.15 -3.08 -2.74
CA TYR A 37 5.05 -3.30 -1.60
C TYR A 37 6.07 -2.17 -1.41
N LYS A 38 6.54 -1.54 -2.50
CA LYS A 38 7.53 -0.46 -2.43
C LYS A 38 6.97 0.83 -1.84
N CYS A 39 5.65 0.95 -1.77
CA CYS A 39 4.98 2.09 -1.14
C CYS A 39 4.86 1.93 0.36
N PHE A 40 5.28 0.82 0.96
CA PHE A 40 5.20 0.58 2.39
C PHE A 40 6.56 0.28 2.98
N TYR A 41 6.80 0.81 4.17
CA TYR A 41 8.03 0.59 4.93
C TYR A 41 7.72 0.36 6.39
N THR A 42 8.61 -0.34 7.08
CA THR A 42 8.54 -0.50 8.54
C THR A 42 9.41 0.58 9.16
N PRO A 43 8.83 1.63 9.77
CA PRO A 43 9.63 2.60 10.51
C PRO A 43 10.14 1.97 11.80
N ASP A 44 11.30 2.44 12.28
CA ASP A 44 11.97 1.97 13.50
C ASP A 44 11.02 1.90 14.71
N ILE A 45 10.13 2.90 14.83
CA ILE A 45 9.14 3.01 15.92
C ILE A 45 8.10 1.88 15.95
N TYR A 46 7.90 1.19 14.82
CA TYR A 46 6.94 0.10 14.66
C TYR A 46 7.64 -1.21 14.31
N GLU A 47 8.97 -1.27 14.37
CA GLU A 47 9.73 -2.49 14.08
C GLU A 47 9.38 -3.61 15.06
N GLU A 48 9.24 -3.29 16.35
CA GLU A 48 8.84 -4.26 17.38
C GLU A 48 7.41 -4.79 17.17
N GLU A 49 6.48 -3.95 16.69
CA GLU A 49 5.10 -4.34 16.42
C GLU A 49 4.90 -4.94 15.01
N GLY A 50 5.93 -4.87 14.15
CA GLY A 50 5.87 -5.33 12.77
C GLY A 50 4.84 -4.58 11.91
N LEU A 51 4.52 -3.33 12.25
CA LEU A 51 3.59 -2.51 11.48
C LEU A 51 4.31 -1.79 10.34
N LEU A 52 3.62 -1.67 9.22
CA LEU A 52 4.10 -0.96 8.05
C LEU A 52 3.31 0.34 7.88
N THR A 53 4.02 1.38 7.44
CA THR A 53 3.48 2.69 7.13
C THR A 53 3.57 2.94 5.63
N LEU A 54 2.57 3.63 5.09
CA LEU A 54 2.57 4.09 3.71
C LEU A 54 3.56 5.25 3.51
N ASP A 55 4.50 5.07 2.60
CA ASP A 55 5.38 6.11 2.08
C ASP A 55 4.60 6.95 1.06
N GLN A 56 4.16 8.15 1.46
CA GLN A 56 3.38 9.02 0.58
C GLN A 56 4.17 9.54 -0.63
N ASP A 57 5.49 9.68 -0.53
CA ASP A 57 6.35 10.15 -1.62
C ASP A 57 6.43 9.11 -2.75
N VAL A 58 6.56 7.83 -2.40
CA VAL A 58 6.50 6.74 -3.37
C VAL A 58 5.07 6.53 -3.86
N PHE A 59 4.10 6.59 -2.96
CA PHE A 59 2.71 6.36 -3.27
C PHE A 59 2.12 7.39 -4.24
N HIS A 60 2.49 8.66 -4.14
CA HIS A 60 2.06 9.71 -5.06
C HIS A 60 2.54 9.50 -6.51
N LYS A 61 3.52 8.62 -6.75
CA LYS A 61 3.98 8.26 -8.11
C LYS A 61 3.05 7.27 -8.80
N LEU A 62 2.17 6.62 -8.04
CA LEU A 62 1.16 5.73 -8.60
C LEU A 62 0.05 6.53 -9.31
N PRO A 63 -0.68 5.92 -10.25
CA PRO A 63 -1.88 6.52 -10.82
C PRO A 63 -2.93 6.80 -9.74
N LYS A 64 -3.75 7.84 -9.92
CA LYS A 64 -4.82 8.20 -8.98
C LYS A 64 -5.76 7.04 -8.67
N ASP A 65 -6.16 6.26 -9.67
CA ASP A 65 -7.03 5.09 -9.48
C ASP A 65 -6.45 4.09 -8.47
N ILE A 66 -5.15 3.80 -8.57
CA ILE A 66 -4.45 2.91 -7.63
C ILE A 66 -4.37 3.55 -6.25
N GLN A 67 -4.16 4.87 -6.19
CA GLN A 67 -4.08 5.60 -4.94
C GLN A 67 -5.42 5.57 -4.17
N GLU A 68 -6.51 5.91 -4.85
CA GLU A 68 -7.85 5.93 -4.27
C GLU A 68 -8.25 4.53 -3.80
N LYS A 69 -8.01 3.50 -4.61
CA LYS A 69 -8.33 2.12 -4.25
C LYS A 69 -7.52 1.62 -3.06
N THR A 70 -6.23 1.97 -3.01
CA THR A 70 -5.38 1.63 -1.87
C THR A 70 -5.87 2.29 -0.59
N HIS A 71 -6.22 3.58 -0.63
CA HIS A 71 -6.79 4.28 0.54
C HIS A 71 -8.13 3.67 0.99
N GLU A 72 -9.00 3.32 0.05
CA GLU A 72 -10.27 2.63 0.34
C GLU A 72 -10.03 1.31 1.08
N LEU A 73 -9.10 0.48 0.58
CA LEU A 73 -8.79 -0.80 1.20
C LEU A 73 -8.11 -0.65 2.56
N ILE A 74 -7.17 0.29 2.72
CA ILE A 74 -6.58 0.57 4.03
C ILE A 74 -7.67 0.95 5.03
N ALA A 75 -8.56 1.88 4.65
CA ALA A 75 -9.66 2.31 5.50
C ALA A 75 -10.63 1.17 5.82
N GLU A 76 -10.90 0.25 4.89
CA GLU A 76 -11.68 -0.97 5.14
C GLU A 76 -10.99 -1.88 6.16
N PHE A 77 -9.67 -2.07 6.03
CA PHE A 77 -8.88 -2.90 6.94
C PHE A 77 -8.74 -2.30 8.35
N THR A 78 -8.70 -0.98 8.46
CA THR A 78 -8.60 -0.27 9.77
C THR A 78 -9.96 0.00 10.41
N LYS A 79 -11.07 -0.08 9.66
CA LYS A 79 -12.44 0.10 10.19
C LYS A 79 -12.96 -1.10 10.98
N VAL A 80 -12.21 -2.19 11.07
CA VAL A 80 -12.57 -3.34 11.89
C VAL A 80 -12.21 -3.02 13.35
N ASP A 81 -13.04 -2.18 13.98
CA ASP A 81 -13.13 -1.98 15.43
C ASP A 81 -14.58 -2.21 15.87
#